data_AF-A0A2U3E3K1-F1
#
_entry.id   AF-A0A2U3E3K1-F1
#
_cell.length_a   1.000
_cell.length_b   1.000
_cell.length_c   1.000
_cell.angle_alpha   90.00
_cell.angle_beta   90.00
_cell.angle_gamma   90.00
#
_symmetry.space_group_name_H-M   'P 1'
#
loop_
_entity.id
_entity.type
_entity.pdbx_description
1 polymer ?
#
loop_
_entity_poly.entity_id
_entity_poly.type
_entity_poly.pdbx_seq_one_letter_code
_entity_poly.pdbx_strand_id
1 'polypeptide(L)'
;MHVGFMVWQLQHVLWLPPDDDARPGTLDDVLQRSTGRVPRSHSQIPRAPKTCELRHGHSHGPARDAICGVEEGCVAGYLYPVGLSQKAHGSAARLCDIDAFVLLVLLESQLPQAVESAKETRFTSVGENTSIMVRPGAHGTDLAELASYLLQNGPRKVHHTSRRVRVVLAHRTIVDTTAAVHVWEHDAYPQYYVPHGELTARGCTLRDKSLVRSDSVTRAAVVELIVPARDGLREFRTDRVLRFTEDRSLGALAGLVRLEFGSMDQWFEEDSVIYVHPKDPFKRIDILPSSRPVEVKVGGKTVAKAPNSVHLLETGLPARYYLSAGSVDQSVLRKSDLVTRCPYKGDAEYYHIVIDGKQHDNLVWYYRLPTHESAGIAGLLCFYNEKVDVYLDGKLQEKPKSPFS
;
A
#
# COMPACT_ATOMS: atom_id res chain seq x y z
N MET A 1 -21.52 -14.87 -47.68
CA MET A 1 -21.59 -14.00 -46.49
C MET A 1 -20.36 -14.28 -45.64
N HIS A 2 -19.56 -13.25 -45.39
CA HIS A 2 -18.28 -13.33 -44.69
C HIS A 2 -18.49 -13.65 -43.20
N VAL A 3 -17.81 -14.67 -42.68
CA VAL A 3 -17.57 -14.84 -41.25
C VAL A 3 -16.07 -15.08 -41.08
N GLY A 4 -15.36 -14.02 -40.69
CA GLY A 4 -13.92 -14.05 -40.44
C GLY A 4 -13.62 -14.62 -39.07
N PHE A 5 -12.80 -15.67 -39.04
CA PHE A 5 -12.12 -16.16 -37.84
C PHE A 5 -10.88 -15.31 -37.59
N MET A 6 -10.82 -14.64 -36.44
CA MET A 6 -9.68 -13.84 -36.00
C MET A 6 -8.75 -14.74 -35.16
N VAL A 7 -7.55 -15.00 -35.69
CA VAL A 7 -6.48 -15.77 -35.05
C VAL A 7 -5.67 -14.85 -34.13
N TRP A 8 -5.52 -15.24 -32.87
CA TRP A 8 -4.60 -14.62 -31.92
C TRP A 8 -3.16 -15.04 -32.22
N GLN A 9 -2.28 -14.08 -32.54
CA GLN A 9 -0.83 -14.29 -32.60
C GLN A 9 -0.19 -14.01 -31.23
N LEU A 10 0.41 -15.05 -30.64
CA LEU A 10 1.35 -14.96 -29.52
C LEU A 10 2.75 -14.66 -30.08
N GLN A 11 3.34 -13.53 -29.72
CA GLN A 11 4.76 -13.27 -29.92
C GLN A 11 5.52 -13.59 -28.62
N HIS A 12 6.35 -14.64 -28.67
CA HIS A 12 7.39 -14.89 -27.69
C HIS A 12 8.63 -14.06 -28.05
N VAL A 13 9.08 -13.19 -27.13
CA VAL A 13 10.38 -12.52 -27.20
C VAL A 13 11.29 -13.18 -26.16
N LEU A 14 12.31 -13.90 -26.63
CA LEU A 14 13.43 -14.35 -25.80
C LEU A 14 14.37 -13.16 -25.56
N TRP A 15 14.74 -12.94 -24.29
CA TRP A 15 15.77 -11.97 -23.89
C TRP A 15 17.05 -12.74 -23.52
N LEU A 16 18.12 -12.53 -24.29
CA LEU A 16 19.48 -12.96 -23.96
C LEU A 16 20.25 -11.75 -23.37
N PRO A 17 21.18 -11.97 -22.42
CA PRO A 17 21.94 -10.89 -21.78
C PRO A 17 23.04 -10.31 -22.71
N PRO A 18 23.45 -9.05 -22.53
CA PRO A 18 24.53 -8.45 -23.32
C PRO A 18 25.90 -8.73 -22.68
N ASP A 19 26.85 -9.19 -23.49
CA ASP A 19 28.29 -9.11 -23.22
C ASP A 19 28.89 -7.94 -24.02
N ASP A 20 29.69 -7.14 -23.33
CA ASP A 20 30.58 -6.10 -23.85
C ASP A 20 31.74 -6.73 -24.62
N ASP A 21 31.91 -6.40 -25.90
CA ASP A 21 33.18 -5.96 -26.50
C ASP A 21 33.15 -5.87 -28.04
N ALA A 22 33.89 -4.88 -28.55
CA ALA A 22 34.43 -4.70 -29.91
C ALA A 22 33.67 -3.85 -30.96
N ARG A 23 34.48 -2.99 -31.59
CA ARG A 23 34.23 -1.82 -32.47
C ARG A 23 33.98 -2.20 -33.96
N PRO A 24 33.57 -1.23 -34.83
CA PRO A 24 32.77 -1.51 -36.02
C PRO A 24 33.60 -1.88 -37.25
N GLY A 25 33.16 -2.91 -37.97
CA GLY A 25 33.63 -3.30 -39.31
C GLY A 25 32.49 -3.21 -40.33
N THR A 26 32.82 -2.68 -41.51
CA THR A 26 31.95 -2.26 -42.61
C THR A 26 31.21 -3.39 -43.32
N LEU A 27 30.01 -3.09 -43.83
CA LEU A 27 29.22 -3.91 -44.76
C LEU A 27 30.06 -4.23 -46.02
N ASP A 28 30.44 -5.49 -46.23
CA ASP A 28 30.59 -6.14 -47.56
C ASP A 28 31.14 -7.58 -47.47
N ASP A 29 30.61 -8.43 -46.57
CA ASP A 29 31.15 -9.80 -46.43
C ASP A 29 30.11 -10.89 -46.11
N VAL A 30 28.88 -10.75 -46.61
CA VAL A 30 27.85 -11.81 -46.47
C VAL A 30 27.11 -12.06 -47.79
N LEU A 31 27.84 -12.39 -48.85
CA LEU A 31 27.29 -13.08 -50.02
C LEU A 31 28.40 -13.92 -50.68
N GLN A 32 28.62 -15.13 -50.19
CA GLN A 32 29.05 -16.31 -50.96
C GLN A 32 29.41 -17.46 -50.01
N ARG A 33 28.63 -18.55 -50.08
CA ARG A 33 29.08 -19.96 -50.13
C ARG A 33 27.93 -20.89 -49.73
N SER A 34 27.17 -21.28 -50.74
CA SER A 34 26.40 -22.52 -50.76
C SER A 34 27.31 -23.74 -50.92
N THR A 35 26.76 -24.91 -50.59
CA THR A 35 27.20 -26.28 -50.89
C THR A 35 28.08 -26.98 -49.83
N GLY A 36 27.50 -27.96 -49.14
CA GLY A 36 28.25 -28.88 -48.27
C GLY A 36 27.42 -29.79 -47.36
N ARG A 37 26.77 -30.80 -47.96
CA ARG A 37 26.52 -32.18 -47.46
C ARG A 37 26.25 -32.41 -45.95
N VAL A 38 25.04 -32.89 -45.64
CA VAL A 38 24.58 -33.40 -44.32
C VAL A 38 24.89 -34.90 -44.15
N PRO A 39 25.36 -35.37 -42.98
CA PRO A 39 25.19 -36.76 -42.54
C PRO A 39 24.08 -36.90 -41.49
N ARG A 40 23.31 -37.99 -41.62
CA ARG A 40 22.25 -38.44 -40.69
C ARG A 40 22.84 -39.10 -39.44
N SER A 41 22.21 -38.88 -38.29
CA SER A 41 22.21 -39.84 -37.17
C SER A 41 20.84 -39.86 -36.46
N HIS A 42 20.50 -41.04 -35.95
CA HIS A 42 19.19 -41.46 -35.47
C HIS A 42 18.87 -41.10 -34.02
N SER A 43 17.56 -40.96 -33.74
CA SER A 43 16.77 -41.57 -32.63
C SER A 43 15.87 -40.53 -31.94
N GLN A 44 14.58 -40.55 -32.27
CA GLN A 44 13.46 -41.16 -31.51
C GLN A 44 12.83 -40.22 -30.46
N ILE A 45 11.68 -39.65 -30.84
CA ILE A 45 10.72 -38.94 -29.96
C ILE A 45 9.52 -39.90 -29.76
N PRO A 46 9.10 -40.22 -28.52
CA PRO A 46 7.94 -41.07 -28.32
C PRO A 46 6.62 -40.28 -28.43
N ARG A 47 5.65 -40.90 -29.13
CA ARG A 47 4.25 -40.45 -29.24
C ARG A 47 3.45 -40.88 -28.00
N ALA A 48 2.51 -40.02 -27.59
CA ALA A 48 1.51 -40.30 -26.55
C ALA A 48 0.49 -41.38 -27.01
N PRO A 49 0.03 -42.28 -26.12
CA PRO A 49 -1.05 -43.19 -26.43
C PRO A 49 -2.43 -42.62 -26.04
N LYS A 50 -3.41 -42.98 -26.87
CA LYS A 50 -4.85 -42.79 -26.70
C LYS A 50 -5.45 -43.94 -25.86
N THR A 51 -6.63 -43.65 -25.29
CA THR A 51 -7.71 -44.56 -24.86
C THR A 51 -7.45 -45.55 -23.72
N CYS A 52 -8.26 -45.44 -22.66
CA CYS A 52 -8.44 -46.47 -21.63
C CYS A 52 -9.86 -47.05 -21.78
N GLU A 53 -9.93 -48.34 -22.09
CA GLU A 53 -11.15 -49.15 -22.15
C GLU A 53 -11.53 -49.69 -20.77
N LEU A 54 -12.84 -49.73 -20.52
CA LEU A 54 -13.49 -50.39 -19.39
C LEU A 54 -13.41 -51.92 -19.52
N ARG A 55 -13.12 -52.62 -18.42
CA ARG A 55 -13.48 -54.05 -18.24
C ARG A 55 -14.15 -54.28 -16.88
N HIS A 56 -15.30 -54.93 -16.93
CA HIS A 56 -16.05 -55.50 -15.81
C HIS A 56 -15.49 -56.85 -15.37
N GLY A 57 -15.65 -57.17 -14.08
CA GLY A 57 -15.57 -58.52 -13.51
C GLY A 57 -16.45 -58.62 -12.25
N HIS A 58 -17.46 -59.49 -12.29
CA HIS A 58 -18.48 -59.74 -11.27
C HIS A 58 -18.04 -60.72 -10.17
N SER A 59 -18.60 -60.59 -8.95
CA SER A 59 -19.19 -61.73 -8.21
C SER A 59 -20.12 -61.31 -7.04
N HIS A 60 -21.39 -61.72 -7.19
CA HIS A 60 -22.50 -62.10 -6.27
C HIS A 60 -22.79 -61.48 -4.87
N GLY A 61 -24.07 -61.09 -4.69
CA GLY A 61 -24.76 -60.53 -3.49
C GLY A 61 -25.32 -61.58 -2.48
N PRO A 62 -26.49 -61.40 -1.79
CA PRO A 62 -27.74 -60.69 -2.21
C PRO A 62 -28.31 -59.62 -1.21
N ALA A 63 -28.95 -58.53 -1.70
CA ALA A 63 -30.40 -58.19 -1.75
C ALA A 63 -31.10 -57.95 -0.37
N ARG A 64 -31.75 -56.81 -0.05
CA ARG A 64 -32.93 -56.08 -0.61
C ARG A 64 -32.98 -54.70 0.13
N ASP A 65 -33.53 -53.56 -0.32
CA ASP A 65 -34.72 -53.21 -1.10
C ASP A 65 -34.51 -51.89 -1.90
N ALA A 66 -35.27 -51.74 -2.98
CA ALA A 66 -35.41 -50.57 -3.85
C ALA A 66 -36.35 -49.51 -3.22
N ILE A 67 -36.49 -48.24 -3.67
CA ILE A 67 -36.99 -47.75 -4.98
C ILE A 67 -36.78 -46.22 -5.08
N CYS A 68 -36.37 -45.77 -6.28
CA CYS A 68 -36.58 -44.52 -7.09
C CYS A 68 -36.98 -43.17 -6.42
N GLY A 69 -36.63 -42.00 -6.97
CA GLY A 69 -36.08 -41.59 -8.27
C GLY A 69 -35.82 -40.05 -8.30
N VAL A 70 -34.75 -39.58 -8.96
CA VAL A 70 -34.68 -38.79 -10.24
C VAL A 70 -35.56 -37.51 -10.26
N GLU A 71 -35.16 -36.28 -10.64
CA GLU A 71 -34.25 -35.74 -11.67
C GLU A 71 -33.77 -34.30 -11.35
N GLU A 72 -32.63 -33.91 -11.98
CA GLU A 72 -32.24 -32.64 -12.64
C GLU A 72 -32.79 -31.29 -12.12
N GLY A 73 -32.08 -30.16 -12.06
CA GLY A 73 -30.90 -29.68 -12.78
C GLY A 73 -31.08 -28.17 -13.06
N CYS A 74 -29.96 -27.45 -13.17
CA CYS A 74 -29.77 -26.12 -13.76
C CYS A 74 -29.92 -24.82 -12.93
N VAL A 75 -28.93 -23.97 -13.24
CA VAL A 75 -28.52 -22.68 -12.70
C VAL A 75 -28.92 -21.57 -13.69
N ALA A 76 -29.42 -20.44 -13.22
CA ALA A 76 -29.32 -19.10 -13.81
C ALA A 76 -29.94 -18.10 -12.80
N GLY A 77 -29.31 -17.01 -12.36
CA GLY A 77 -28.79 -15.92 -13.18
C GLY A 77 -29.92 -14.92 -13.43
N TYR A 78 -30.05 -13.88 -12.60
CA TYR A 78 -31.00 -12.79 -12.87
C TYR A 78 -30.35 -11.41 -12.76
N LEU A 79 -30.32 -10.78 -13.94
CA LEU A 79 -30.07 -9.38 -14.23
C LEU A 79 -31.26 -8.50 -13.81
N TYR A 80 -30.94 -7.24 -13.49
CA TYR A 80 -31.83 -6.11 -13.27
C TYR A 80 -32.84 -5.85 -14.41
N PRO A 81 -33.98 -5.19 -14.11
CA PRO A 81 -34.63 -4.32 -15.08
C PRO A 81 -34.77 -2.87 -14.59
N VAL A 82 -34.72 -1.97 -15.58
CA VAL A 82 -34.89 -0.52 -15.49
C VAL A 82 -36.29 -0.15 -16.01
N GLY A 83 -37.00 0.71 -15.28
CA GLY A 83 -37.90 1.77 -15.77
C GLY A 83 -39.28 1.43 -16.35
N LEU A 84 -40.35 1.91 -15.70
CA LEU A 84 -41.20 3.05 -16.14
C LEU A 84 -42.61 3.07 -15.49
N SER A 85 -42.90 4.20 -14.84
CA SER A 85 -44.16 4.99 -14.87
C SER A 85 -45.53 4.32 -14.67
N GLN A 86 -46.25 4.71 -13.61
CA GLN A 86 -47.55 5.42 -13.73
C GLN A 86 -48.08 5.94 -12.36
N LYS A 87 -48.85 7.03 -12.45
CA LYS A 87 -49.37 7.90 -11.37
C LYS A 87 -50.64 7.35 -10.70
N ALA A 88 -50.71 7.58 -9.38
CA ALA A 88 -51.79 8.09 -8.53
C ALA A 88 -53.27 7.73 -8.77
N HIS A 89 -53.92 7.23 -7.70
CA HIS A 89 -55.20 7.65 -7.05
C HIS A 89 -55.37 6.65 -5.86
N GLY A 90 -55.66 6.97 -4.60
CA GLY A 90 -56.47 8.04 -4.02
C GLY A 90 -57.72 7.41 -3.37
N SER A 91 -57.65 6.98 -2.10
CA SER A 91 -58.84 6.88 -1.22
C SER A 91 -58.43 6.72 0.26
N ALA A 92 -59.18 7.40 1.12
CA ALA A 92 -58.94 7.58 2.55
C ALA A 92 -60.10 6.99 3.39
N ALA A 93 -59.86 6.93 4.71
CA ALA A 93 -60.79 6.68 5.84
C ALA A 93 -60.93 5.18 6.26
N ARG A 94 -60.94 4.75 7.53
CA ARG A 94 -61.19 5.29 8.89
C ARG A 94 -60.44 4.39 9.92
N LEU A 95 -59.66 4.90 10.89
CA LEU A 95 -59.95 5.30 12.30
C LEU A 95 -60.14 4.17 13.35
N CYS A 96 -59.37 4.33 14.46
CA CYS A 96 -59.40 3.74 15.82
C CYS A 96 -58.83 2.31 16.03
N ASP A 97 -58.07 1.98 17.08
CA ASP A 97 -57.29 2.71 18.11
C ASP A 97 -56.37 1.67 18.81
N ILE A 98 -55.18 2.10 19.23
CA ILE A 98 -54.33 1.62 20.36
C ILE A 98 -53.83 0.14 20.36
N ASP A 99 -52.54 -0.08 20.09
CA ASP A 99 -51.55 -0.37 21.16
C ASP A 99 -50.11 -0.45 20.63
N ALA A 100 -49.17 -0.05 21.49
CA ALA A 100 -47.79 0.28 21.22
C ALA A 100 -46.88 -0.91 20.86
N PHE A 101 -45.98 -0.74 19.88
CA PHE A 101 -44.53 -1.04 19.98
C PHE A 101 -43.82 -0.79 18.64
N VAL A 102 -42.71 -0.03 18.68
CA VAL A 102 -41.64 0.04 17.67
C VAL A 102 -41.98 0.75 16.34
N LEU A 103 -41.39 1.93 16.14
CA LEU A 103 -40.50 2.29 15.01
C LEU A 103 -40.55 3.81 14.75
N LEU A 104 -39.68 4.59 15.39
CA LEU A 104 -39.38 5.96 14.95
C LEU A 104 -38.07 6.44 15.54
N VAL A 105 -37.00 6.49 14.74
CA VAL A 105 -36.02 7.60 14.74
C VAL A 105 -35.43 7.70 13.33
N LEU A 106 -35.97 8.63 12.55
CA LEU A 106 -35.23 9.33 11.50
C LEU A 106 -35.21 10.81 11.90
N LEU A 107 -34.05 11.43 11.66
CA LEU A 107 -33.71 12.86 11.71
C LEU A 107 -33.34 13.46 13.08
N GLU A 108 -32.02 13.61 13.27
CA GLU A 108 -31.30 14.79 13.78
C GLU A 108 -29.79 14.47 13.60
N SER A 109 -29.06 14.93 12.57
CA SER A 109 -28.55 16.29 12.34
C SER A 109 -27.82 16.94 13.52
N GLN A 110 -26.79 16.31 14.07
CA GLN A 110 -25.65 17.03 14.70
C GLN A 110 -24.33 16.28 14.49
N LEU A 111 -23.47 16.84 13.64
CA LEU A 111 -22.05 16.52 13.57
C LEU A 111 -21.33 17.31 14.67
N PRO A 112 -20.54 16.71 15.57
CA PRO A 112 -19.56 17.46 16.33
C PRO A 112 -18.27 17.59 15.50
N GLN A 113 -17.82 18.83 15.35
CA GLN A 113 -16.43 19.14 15.05
C GLN A 113 -15.55 18.59 16.17
N ALA A 114 -14.59 17.74 15.82
CA ALA A 114 -13.45 17.39 16.66
C ALA A 114 -12.27 17.03 15.75
N VAL A 115 -11.61 18.04 15.20
CA VAL A 115 -10.25 17.91 14.68
C VAL A 115 -9.37 18.72 15.60
N GLU A 116 -8.97 18.12 16.72
CA GLU A 116 -7.92 18.67 17.56
C GLU A 116 -7.09 17.55 18.19
N SER A 117 -5.77 17.64 17.96
CA SER A 117 -4.71 16.98 18.71
C SER A 117 -4.49 15.48 18.50
N ALA A 118 -4.01 15.09 17.31
CA ALA A 118 -3.04 13.99 17.24
C ALA A 118 -1.67 14.52 17.72
N LYS A 119 -1.49 14.65 19.03
CA LYS A 119 -0.15 14.77 19.62
C LYS A 119 0.51 13.40 19.45
N GLU A 120 1.37 13.31 18.45
CA GLU A 120 2.30 12.20 18.31
C GLU A 120 3.13 12.08 19.59
N THR A 121 3.10 10.90 20.20
CA THR A 121 3.88 10.58 21.39
C THR A 121 5.36 10.74 21.05
N ARG A 122 5.98 11.81 21.55
CA ARG A 122 7.44 11.93 21.64
C ARG A 122 7.96 10.65 22.29
N PHE A 123 8.77 9.89 21.56
CA PHE A 123 9.66 8.90 22.14
C PHE A 123 10.60 9.64 23.11
N THR A 124 10.31 9.56 24.41
CA THR A 124 11.24 10.04 25.43
C THR A 124 12.25 8.94 25.72
N SER A 125 13.41 8.99 25.07
CA SER A 125 14.60 8.36 25.60
C SER A 125 15.05 9.18 26.81
N VAL A 126 15.05 8.58 27.99
CA VAL A 126 15.67 9.19 29.17
C VAL A 126 17.17 9.07 29.01
N GLY A 127 17.86 10.22 28.88
CA GLY A 127 19.32 10.32 28.99
C GLY A 127 19.97 11.22 27.96
N GLU A 128 20.33 12.43 28.42
CA GLU A 128 21.30 13.38 27.85
C GLU A 128 20.85 14.34 26.72
N ASN A 129 21.14 15.61 26.98
CA ASN A 129 20.76 16.84 26.29
C ASN A 129 21.35 16.91 24.86
N THR A 130 20.74 16.18 23.93
CA THR A 130 20.95 16.38 22.50
C THR A 130 19.63 16.85 21.89
N SER A 131 19.68 17.96 21.14
CA SER A 131 18.60 18.38 20.26
C SER A 131 18.13 17.14 19.47
N ILE A 132 16.88 16.71 19.67
CA ILE A 132 16.30 15.58 18.93
C ILE A 132 16.27 16.03 17.47
N MET A 133 17.27 15.60 16.70
CA MET A 133 17.33 15.85 15.27
C MET A 133 16.16 15.10 14.65
N VAL A 134 15.07 15.83 14.37
CA VAL A 134 13.95 15.31 13.58
C VAL A 134 14.56 14.80 12.27
N ARG A 135 14.24 13.56 11.88
CA ARG A 135 14.73 13.00 10.60
C ARG A 135 14.41 14.01 9.50
N PRO A 136 15.39 14.47 8.69
CA PRO A 136 15.12 15.42 7.63
C PRO A 136 13.95 14.93 6.79
N GLY A 137 12.92 15.76 6.62
CA GLY A 137 11.77 15.42 5.79
C GLY A 137 10.59 14.78 6.50
N ALA A 138 10.72 14.47 7.79
CA ALA A 138 9.59 14.03 8.60
C ALA A 138 8.52 15.15 8.72
N HIS A 139 7.31 14.77 9.14
CA HIS A 139 6.24 15.72 9.39
C HIS A 139 6.67 16.78 10.41
N GLY A 140 6.37 18.06 10.14
CA GLY A 140 6.75 19.17 11.01
C GLY A 140 8.24 19.55 11.01
N THR A 141 9.05 19.01 10.09
CA THR A 141 10.45 19.45 9.89
C THR A 141 10.48 20.92 9.50
N ASP A 142 11.50 21.65 9.97
CA ASP A 142 11.77 23.00 9.49
C ASP A 142 12.20 22.96 8.00
N LEU A 143 11.43 23.62 7.14
CA LEU A 143 11.65 23.57 5.69
C LEU A 143 12.94 24.25 5.25
N ALA A 144 13.43 25.26 5.99
CA ALA A 144 14.69 25.93 5.68
C ALA A 144 15.89 25.06 6.09
N GLU A 145 15.80 24.37 7.22
CA GLU A 145 16.80 23.37 7.62
C GLU A 145 16.85 22.20 6.63
N LEU A 146 15.68 21.68 6.21
CA LEU A 146 15.60 20.63 5.19
C LEU A 146 16.23 21.07 3.87
N ALA A 147 15.91 22.28 3.41
CA ALA A 147 16.49 22.84 2.20
C ALA A 147 18.01 22.94 2.31
N SER A 148 18.53 23.46 3.43
CA SER A 148 19.97 23.58 3.68
C SER A 148 20.65 22.20 3.67
N TYR A 149 20.03 21.21 4.31
CA TYR A 149 20.51 19.84 4.30
C TYR A 149 20.56 19.25 2.88
N LEU A 150 19.50 19.41 2.09
CA LEU A 150 19.44 18.90 0.71
C LEU A 150 20.42 19.62 -0.22
N LEU A 151 20.67 20.92 -0.03
CA LEU A 151 21.67 21.66 -0.81
C LEU A 151 23.09 21.20 -0.49
N GLN A 152 23.36 20.87 0.78
CA GLN A 152 24.68 20.43 1.22
C GLN A 152 24.96 18.96 0.88
N ASN A 153 23.97 18.08 1.07
CA ASN A 153 24.16 16.63 1.04
C ASN A 153 23.53 15.95 -0.19
N GLY A 154 22.67 16.67 -0.92
CA GLY A 154 21.81 16.10 -1.94
C GLY A 154 20.69 15.22 -1.37
N PRO A 155 19.70 14.85 -2.18
CA PRO A 155 18.76 13.78 -1.84
C PRO A 155 19.47 12.43 -1.84
N ARG A 156 19.00 11.49 -1.01
CA ARG A 156 19.53 10.11 -0.97
C ARG A 156 19.31 9.37 -2.29
N LYS A 157 18.15 9.62 -2.89
CA LYS A 157 17.71 9.03 -4.15
C LYS A 157 16.65 9.92 -4.79
N VAL A 158 16.58 9.88 -6.11
CA VAL A 158 15.51 10.52 -6.87
C VAL A 158 14.98 9.53 -7.91
N HIS A 159 13.67 9.51 -8.13
CA HIS A 159 13.04 8.67 -9.14
C HIS A 159 11.82 9.37 -9.74
N HIS A 160 11.77 9.48 -11.06
CA HIS A 160 10.59 10.00 -11.75
C HIS A 160 9.47 8.96 -11.74
N THR A 161 8.24 9.38 -11.48
CA THR A 161 7.09 8.51 -11.60
C THR A 161 6.32 8.82 -12.87
N SER A 162 5.95 7.79 -13.62
CA SER A 162 4.96 7.91 -14.70
C SER A 162 3.52 7.98 -14.15
N ARG A 163 3.36 7.68 -12.85
CA ARG A 163 2.04 7.68 -12.21
C ARG A 163 1.55 9.11 -12.05
N ARG A 164 0.25 9.31 -12.28
CA ARG A 164 -0.42 10.58 -12.07
C ARG A 164 -0.47 10.90 -10.57
N VAL A 165 -0.01 12.07 -10.18
CA VAL A 165 -0.11 12.57 -8.80
C VAL A 165 -1.06 13.76 -8.76
N ARG A 166 -2.02 13.70 -7.84
CA ARG A 166 -2.94 14.82 -7.58
C ARG A 166 -2.88 15.24 -6.14
N VAL A 167 -2.96 16.54 -5.92
CA VAL A 167 -2.94 17.16 -4.59
C VAL A 167 -4.15 18.07 -4.44
N VAL A 168 -4.91 17.85 -3.38
CA VAL A 168 -6.05 18.67 -3.00
C VAL A 168 -5.66 19.53 -1.80
N LEU A 169 -5.94 20.82 -1.89
CA LEU A 169 -5.78 21.79 -0.81
C LEU A 169 -6.88 22.85 -0.89
N ALA A 170 -7.46 23.20 0.25
CA ALA A 170 -8.62 24.08 0.36
C ALA A 170 -9.74 23.66 -0.61
N HIS A 171 -10.07 22.36 -0.58
CA HIS A 171 -11.09 21.71 -1.41
C HIS A 171 -10.88 21.80 -2.93
N ARG A 172 -9.64 22.03 -3.38
CA ARG A 172 -9.30 22.18 -4.80
C ARG A 172 -8.08 21.40 -5.20
N THR A 173 -8.11 20.83 -6.39
CA THR A 173 -6.94 20.21 -7.00
C THR A 173 -5.93 21.28 -7.42
N ILE A 174 -4.87 21.44 -6.62
CA ILE A 174 -3.80 22.42 -6.85
C ILE A 174 -2.64 21.84 -7.67
N VAL A 175 -2.56 20.52 -7.77
CA VAL A 175 -1.59 19.78 -8.60
C VAL A 175 -2.29 18.59 -9.22
N ASP A 176 -2.01 18.32 -10.48
CA ASP A 176 -2.51 17.16 -11.21
C ASP A 176 -1.58 16.90 -12.41
N THR A 177 -0.62 16.01 -12.21
CA THR A 177 0.56 15.86 -13.09
C THR A 177 1.06 14.43 -13.16
N THR A 178 1.70 14.06 -14.27
CA THR A 178 2.53 12.85 -14.40
C THR A 178 4.03 13.17 -14.37
N ALA A 179 4.40 14.42 -14.04
CA ALA A 179 5.78 14.88 -13.94
C ALA A 179 6.29 14.92 -12.49
N ALA A 180 5.57 14.27 -11.56
CA ALA A 180 5.98 14.18 -10.18
C ALA A 180 7.27 13.34 -10.02
N VAL A 181 8.00 13.65 -8.97
CA VAL A 181 9.30 13.07 -8.68
C VAL A 181 9.29 12.57 -7.24
N HIS A 182 9.64 11.30 -7.04
CA HIS A 182 9.95 10.76 -5.73
C HIS A 182 11.35 11.22 -5.32
N VAL A 183 11.46 11.89 -4.18
CA VAL A 183 12.72 12.37 -3.60
C VAL A 183 12.89 11.78 -2.21
N TRP A 184 13.95 11.00 -2.00
CA TRP A 184 14.28 10.46 -0.68
C TRP A 184 15.14 11.47 0.07
N GLU A 185 14.49 12.22 0.97
CA GLU A 185 15.15 13.15 1.89
C GLU A 185 15.92 12.38 2.99
N HIS A 186 15.53 11.12 3.22
CA HIS A 186 16.13 10.12 4.09
C HIS A 186 15.86 8.71 3.53
N ASP A 187 16.45 7.66 4.10
CA ASP A 187 16.46 6.31 3.52
C ASP A 187 15.14 5.51 3.67
N ALA A 188 14.16 6.03 4.40
CA ALA A 188 13.01 5.23 4.83
C ALA A 188 11.81 5.29 3.87
N TYR A 189 11.57 6.43 3.24
CA TYR A 189 10.50 6.64 2.25
C TYR A 189 10.74 7.92 1.44
N PRO A 190 10.17 8.04 0.23
CA PRO A 190 10.24 9.26 -0.57
C PRO A 190 9.19 10.29 -0.16
N GLN A 191 9.41 11.52 -0.61
CA GLN A 191 8.41 12.59 -0.72
C GLN A 191 8.10 12.89 -2.19
N TYR A 192 6.91 13.41 -2.48
CA TYR A 192 6.61 13.93 -3.82
C TYR A 192 7.10 15.36 -3.95
N TYR A 193 7.86 15.58 -5.02
CA TYR A 193 8.21 16.88 -5.53
C TYR A 193 7.55 17.03 -6.90
N VAL A 194 7.12 18.24 -7.24
CA VAL A 194 6.50 18.53 -8.54
C VAL A 194 7.15 19.75 -9.17
N PRO A 195 7.14 19.91 -10.49
CA PRO A 195 7.58 21.16 -11.12
C PRO A 195 6.75 22.34 -10.60
N HIS A 196 7.38 23.49 -10.33
CA HIS A 196 6.67 24.68 -9.82
C HIS A 196 5.53 25.15 -10.76
N GLY A 197 5.69 24.91 -12.06
CA GLY A 197 4.70 25.24 -13.09
C GLY A 197 3.35 24.52 -12.92
N GLU A 198 3.32 23.39 -12.22
CA GLU A 198 2.08 22.64 -11.95
C GLU A 198 1.12 23.43 -11.05
N LEU A 199 1.66 24.16 -10.08
CA LEU A 199 0.87 25.01 -9.17
C LEU A 199 0.34 26.25 -9.88
N THR A 200 1.19 26.91 -10.68
CA THR A 200 0.81 28.12 -11.41
C THR A 200 -0.19 27.82 -12.53
N ALA A 201 -0.09 26.66 -13.18
CA ALA A 201 -1.10 26.17 -14.14
C ALA A 201 -2.49 26.01 -13.51
N ARG A 202 -2.57 25.82 -12.18
CA ARG A 202 -3.83 25.77 -11.41
C ARG A 202 -4.24 27.11 -10.80
N GLY A 203 -3.55 28.20 -11.16
CA GLY A 203 -3.83 29.56 -10.69
C GLY A 203 -3.30 29.84 -9.28
N CYS A 204 -2.48 28.97 -8.70
CA CYS A 204 -1.83 29.24 -7.43
C CYS A 204 -0.67 30.22 -7.62
N THR A 205 -0.41 31.05 -6.60
CA THR A 205 0.73 31.97 -6.57
C THR A 205 1.71 31.56 -5.47
N LEU A 206 3.01 31.70 -5.74
CA LEU A 206 4.07 31.48 -4.76
C LEU A 206 4.74 32.81 -4.42
N ARG A 207 4.90 33.11 -3.13
CA ARG A 207 5.64 34.29 -2.65
C ARG A 207 6.76 33.84 -1.70
N ASP A 208 7.99 34.18 -2.01
CA ASP A 208 9.14 33.88 -1.14
C ASP A 208 8.97 34.51 0.25
N LYS A 209 9.14 33.70 1.30
CA LYS A 209 9.10 34.12 2.71
C LYS A 209 10.49 34.09 3.34
N SER A 210 11.19 32.96 3.16
CA SER A 210 12.52 32.74 3.74
C SER A 210 13.45 32.17 2.68
N LEU A 211 14.48 32.93 2.33
CA LEU A 211 15.46 32.52 1.31
C LEU A 211 16.53 31.63 1.93
N VAL A 212 16.84 30.52 1.25
CA VAL A 212 17.90 29.58 1.62
C VAL A 212 19.02 29.67 0.59
N ARG A 213 20.22 29.99 1.08
CA ARG A 213 21.39 30.26 0.24
C ARG A 213 22.43 29.15 0.36
N SER A 214 23.08 28.81 -0.75
CA SER A 214 24.33 28.05 -0.80
C SER A 214 25.36 28.92 -1.52
N ASP A 215 26.55 29.05 -0.95
CA ASP A 215 27.64 29.88 -1.51
C ASP A 215 27.21 31.32 -1.81
N SER A 216 26.44 31.92 -0.90
CA SER A 216 25.84 33.27 -1.03
C SER A 216 24.80 33.43 -2.16
N VAL A 217 24.49 32.38 -2.92
CA VAL A 217 23.47 32.38 -3.97
C VAL A 217 22.19 31.77 -3.42
N THR A 218 21.04 32.42 -3.65
CA THR A 218 19.74 31.83 -3.31
C THR A 218 19.48 30.61 -4.19
N ARG A 219 19.32 29.44 -3.56
CA ARG A 219 19.08 28.16 -4.24
C ARG A 219 17.70 27.58 -3.94
N ALA A 220 17.14 27.94 -2.80
CA ALA A 220 15.81 27.53 -2.40
C ALA A 220 15.12 28.64 -1.60
N ALA A 221 13.82 28.52 -1.41
CA ALA A 221 13.05 29.37 -0.53
C ALA A 221 11.89 28.59 0.10
N VAL A 222 11.61 28.86 1.37
CA VAL A 222 10.29 28.59 1.94
C VAL A 222 9.35 29.65 1.37
N VAL A 223 8.23 29.22 0.80
CA VAL A 223 7.31 30.09 0.06
C VAL A 223 5.90 30.02 0.64
N GLU A 224 5.20 31.15 0.66
CA GLU A 224 3.76 31.21 0.86
C GLU A 224 3.07 30.80 -0.44
N LEU A 225 2.39 29.66 -0.40
CA LEU A 225 1.45 29.22 -1.42
C LEU A 225 0.11 29.88 -1.17
N ILE A 226 -0.37 30.60 -2.18
CA ILE A 226 -1.67 31.27 -2.18
C ILE A 226 -2.56 30.55 -3.18
N VAL A 227 -3.64 29.93 -2.69
CA VAL A 227 -4.69 29.33 -3.51
C VAL A 227 -5.83 30.36 -3.60
N PRO A 228 -6.15 30.89 -4.80
CA PRO A 228 -7.01 32.08 -4.97
C PRO A 228 -8.43 31.88 -4.42
N ALA A 229 -9.30 32.88 -4.38
CA ALA A 229 -10.73 32.62 -4.14
C ALA A 229 -11.38 32.06 -5.43
N ARG A 230 -12.25 31.04 -5.32
CA ARG A 230 -12.97 30.47 -6.49
C ARG A 230 -14.23 29.71 -6.05
N ASP A 231 -15.31 29.82 -6.82
CA ASP A 231 -16.53 29.01 -6.64
C ASP A 231 -17.11 29.06 -5.22
N GLY A 232 -17.11 30.27 -4.61
CA GLY A 232 -17.58 30.48 -3.23
C GLY A 232 -16.57 30.10 -2.13
N LEU A 233 -15.45 29.48 -2.49
CA LEU A 233 -14.34 29.20 -1.58
C LEU A 233 -13.45 30.44 -1.41
N ARG A 234 -13.07 30.70 -0.16
CA ARG A 234 -12.15 31.78 0.19
C ARG A 234 -10.73 31.46 -0.28
N GLU A 235 -9.92 32.51 -0.40
CA GLU A 235 -8.49 32.37 -0.56
C GLU A 235 -7.90 31.58 0.63
N PHE A 236 -6.95 30.71 0.35
CA PHE A 236 -6.21 29.94 1.35
C PHE A 236 -4.71 30.18 1.20
N ARG A 237 -4.00 30.22 2.32
CA ARG A 237 -2.55 30.47 2.37
C ARG A 237 -1.86 29.46 3.28
N THR A 238 -0.69 28.99 2.86
CA THR A 238 0.19 28.15 3.69
C THR A 238 1.64 28.39 3.31
N ASP A 239 2.56 28.33 4.28
CA ASP A 239 4.01 28.41 4.09
C ASP A 239 4.68 27.03 4.10
N ARG A 240 3.89 25.96 4.09
CA ARG A 240 4.35 24.57 4.13
C ARG A 240 4.79 24.07 2.75
N VAL A 241 5.54 24.91 2.05
CA VAL A 241 6.04 24.70 0.69
C VAL A 241 7.50 25.15 0.58
N LEU A 242 8.33 24.26 0.07
CA LEU A 242 9.73 24.52 -0.24
C LEU A 242 9.90 24.55 -1.75
N ARG A 243 10.49 25.62 -2.29
CA ARG A 243 10.77 25.79 -3.71
C ARG A 243 12.27 25.82 -3.96
N PHE A 244 12.74 25.06 -4.93
CA PHE A 244 14.09 25.15 -5.47
C PHE A 244 14.11 26.07 -6.71
N THR A 245 15.23 26.77 -6.93
CA THR A 245 15.38 27.61 -8.14
C THR A 245 15.55 26.74 -9.39
N GLU A 246 15.41 27.36 -10.57
CA GLU A 246 15.64 26.67 -11.85
C GLU A 246 17.13 26.52 -12.20
N ASP A 247 18.04 26.79 -11.27
CA ASP A 247 19.46 26.62 -11.53
C ASP A 247 19.77 25.14 -11.74
N ARG A 248 20.24 24.83 -12.96
CA ARG A 248 20.57 23.46 -13.38
C ARG A 248 21.67 22.83 -12.53
N SER A 249 22.49 23.60 -11.81
CA SER A 249 23.48 23.05 -10.89
C SER A 249 22.86 22.33 -9.68
N LEU A 250 21.56 22.53 -9.43
CA LEU A 250 20.79 21.78 -8.42
C LEU A 250 20.43 20.36 -8.88
N GLY A 251 20.76 19.99 -10.12
CA GLY A 251 20.51 18.67 -10.67
C GLY A 251 19.03 18.32 -10.61
N ALA A 252 18.71 17.18 -9.99
CA ALA A 252 17.36 16.65 -9.94
C ALA A 252 16.37 17.49 -9.12
N LEU A 253 16.83 18.46 -8.32
CA LEU A 253 15.95 19.35 -7.54
C LEU A 253 15.59 20.64 -8.31
N ALA A 254 16.26 20.93 -9.42
CA ALA A 254 16.09 22.19 -10.15
C ALA A 254 14.63 22.39 -10.58
N GLY A 255 14.05 23.54 -10.21
CA GLY A 255 12.68 23.92 -10.56
C GLY A 255 11.57 23.12 -9.86
N LEU A 256 11.92 22.27 -8.89
CA LEU A 256 10.92 21.50 -8.14
C LEU A 256 10.39 22.25 -6.91
N VAL A 257 9.17 21.91 -6.52
CA VAL A 257 8.53 22.31 -5.27
C VAL A 257 8.17 21.07 -4.44
N ARG A 258 8.44 21.14 -3.14
CA ARG A 258 8.03 20.18 -2.12
C ARG A 258 6.85 20.74 -1.36
N LEU A 259 5.71 20.07 -1.47
CA LEU A 259 4.54 20.33 -0.66
C LEU A 259 4.64 19.46 0.60
N GLU A 260 4.51 20.04 1.79
CA GLU A 260 4.50 19.23 3.02
C GLU A 260 3.30 18.29 3.02
N PHE A 261 3.57 16.98 3.01
CA PHE A 261 2.56 15.97 2.76
C PHE A 261 1.35 16.09 3.71
N GLY A 262 1.59 16.22 5.02
CA GLY A 262 0.55 16.35 6.04
C GLY A 262 -0.14 17.72 6.12
N SER A 263 0.33 18.71 5.35
CA SER A 263 -0.30 20.03 5.28
C SER A 263 -1.29 20.16 4.10
N MET A 264 -1.47 19.10 3.32
CA MET A 264 -2.45 19.05 2.22
C MET A 264 -3.71 18.30 2.67
N ASP A 265 -4.86 18.64 2.09
CA ASP A 265 -6.13 17.99 2.44
C ASP A 265 -6.12 16.51 2.03
N GLN A 266 -5.63 16.23 0.81
CA GLN A 266 -5.63 14.88 0.26
C GLN A 266 -4.59 14.73 -0.86
N TRP A 267 -3.93 13.58 -0.88
CA TRP A 267 -3.07 13.13 -1.97
C TRP A 267 -3.67 11.94 -2.70
N PHE A 268 -3.44 11.88 -4.00
CA PHE A 268 -3.76 10.71 -4.82
C PHE A 268 -2.55 10.34 -5.69
N GLU A 269 -2.29 9.05 -5.80
CA GLU A 269 -1.52 8.46 -6.90
C GLU A 269 -2.48 7.65 -7.75
N GLU A 270 -2.52 7.97 -9.04
CA GLU A 270 -3.66 7.69 -9.91
C GLU A 270 -4.96 8.14 -9.22
N ASP A 271 -5.92 7.22 -9.05
CA ASP A 271 -7.16 7.39 -8.30
C ASP A 271 -7.11 6.82 -6.89
N SER A 272 -5.94 6.34 -6.45
CA SER A 272 -5.76 5.78 -5.11
C SER A 272 -5.36 6.87 -4.11
N VAL A 273 -6.12 6.98 -3.03
CA VAL A 273 -5.81 7.84 -1.89
C VAL A 273 -4.48 7.42 -1.26
N ILE A 274 -3.60 8.39 -1.03
CA ILE A 274 -2.38 8.24 -0.23
C ILE A 274 -2.51 9.06 1.05
N TYR A 275 -2.04 8.49 2.15
CA TYR A 275 -1.98 9.11 3.47
C TYR A 275 -0.60 8.87 4.10
N VAL A 276 -0.25 9.66 5.11
CA VAL A 276 1.04 9.64 5.84
C VAL A 276 2.23 10.09 5.00
N HIS A 277 2.59 9.35 3.95
CA HIS A 277 3.65 9.68 3.00
C HIS A 277 3.48 8.90 1.68
N PRO A 278 4.12 9.31 0.58
CA PRO A 278 4.13 8.55 -0.67
C PRO A 278 4.64 7.11 -0.49
N LYS A 279 4.03 6.16 -1.18
CA LYS A 279 4.56 4.79 -1.23
C LYS A 279 5.88 4.78 -2.01
N ASP A 280 6.86 4.09 -1.49
CA ASP A 280 8.13 3.80 -2.13
C ASP A 280 7.88 2.76 -3.25
N PRO A 281 8.14 3.09 -4.53
CA PRO A 281 7.90 2.17 -5.63
C PRO A 281 8.78 0.92 -5.61
N PHE A 282 9.83 0.90 -4.78
CA PHE A 282 10.74 -0.24 -4.60
C PHE A 282 10.43 -1.05 -3.34
N LYS A 283 9.48 -0.59 -2.50
CA LYS A 283 9.03 -1.36 -1.34
C LYS A 283 7.98 -2.38 -1.78
N ARG A 284 8.25 -3.64 -1.42
CA ARG A 284 7.38 -4.78 -1.68
C ARG A 284 6.92 -5.36 -0.35
N ILE A 285 5.68 -5.83 -0.35
CA ILE A 285 5.10 -6.62 0.74
C ILE A 285 4.68 -7.96 0.15
N ASP A 286 5.23 -9.04 0.67
CA ASP A 286 4.77 -10.41 0.40
C ASP A 286 4.07 -10.95 1.63
N ILE A 287 2.88 -11.52 1.44
CA ILE A 287 2.05 -12.11 2.50
C ILE A 287 1.84 -13.57 2.16
N LEU A 288 2.53 -14.45 2.89
CA LEU A 288 2.63 -15.86 2.56
C LEU A 288 2.02 -16.71 3.68
N PRO A 289 0.89 -17.39 3.44
CA PRO A 289 0.41 -18.42 4.35
C PRO A 289 1.46 -19.51 4.55
N SER A 290 1.58 -20.01 5.76
CA SER A 290 2.57 -21.02 6.14
C SER A 290 2.00 -22.04 7.11
N SER A 291 2.36 -23.31 6.92
CA SER A 291 2.11 -24.40 7.86
C SER A 291 3.20 -24.55 8.92
N ARG A 292 4.15 -23.61 8.99
CA ARG A 292 5.22 -23.61 9.99
C ARG A 292 4.67 -23.19 11.35
N PRO A 293 4.86 -23.98 12.42
CA PRO A 293 4.36 -23.64 13.74
C PRO A 293 5.16 -22.49 14.36
N VAL A 294 4.43 -21.60 15.02
CA VAL A 294 4.98 -20.44 15.75
C VAL A 294 4.53 -20.51 17.19
N GLU A 295 5.45 -20.29 18.12
CA GLU A 295 5.18 -20.08 19.54
C GLU A 295 5.79 -18.75 19.98
N VAL A 296 5.03 -17.95 20.74
CA VAL A 296 5.48 -16.66 21.26
C VAL A 296 5.45 -16.69 22.78
N LYS A 297 6.57 -16.30 23.40
CA LYS A 297 6.69 -16.15 24.85
C LYS A 297 6.98 -14.71 25.26
N VAL A 298 6.35 -14.29 26.34
CA VAL A 298 6.56 -12.99 27.00
C VAL A 298 6.87 -13.25 28.46
N GLY A 299 8.04 -12.79 28.93
CA GLY A 299 8.47 -13.05 30.31
C GLY A 299 8.58 -14.55 30.64
N GLY A 300 8.92 -15.40 29.66
CA GLY A 300 9.01 -16.85 29.82
C GLY A 300 7.68 -17.61 29.72
N LYS A 301 6.53 -16.92 29.74
CA LYS A 301 5.20 -17.53 29.60
C LYS A 301 4.77 -17.55 28.13
N THR A 302 4.26 -18.70 27.66
CA THR A 302 3.67 -18.81 26.32
C THR A 302 2.36 -18.04 26.27
N VAL A 303 2.27 -17.07 25.36
CA VAL A 303 1.07 -16.24 25.14
C VAL A 303 0.39 -16.53 23.81
N ALA A 304 1.09 -17.18 22.88
CA ALA A 304 0.52 -17.64 21.63
C ALA A 304 1.20 -18.91 21.15
N LYS A 305 0.42 -19.84 20.58
CA LYS A 305 0.93 -21.04 19.93
C LYS A 305 0.02 -21.39 18.76
N ALA A 306 0.57 -21.37 17.55
CA ALA A 306 -0.18 -21.58 16.33
C ALA A 306 0.48 -22.69 15.49
N PRO A 307 -0.29 -23.69 14.99
CA PRO A 307 0.25 -24.71 14.08
C PRO A 307 0.48 -24.17 12.67
N ASN A 308 -0.11 -23.01 12.34
CA ASN A 308 0.02 -22.32 11.07
C ASN A 308 0.09 -20.81 11.32
N SER A 309 0.69 -20.06 10.39
CA SER A 309 0.86 -18.62 10.48
C SER A 309 0.85 -17.96 9.11
N VAL A 310 0.82 -16.64 9.06
CA VAL A 310 1.03 -15.86 7.84
C VAL A 310 2.32 -15.07 7.99
N HIS A 311 3.26 -15.26 7.09
CA HIS A 311 4.53 -14.57 7.08
C HIS A 311 4.41 -13.32 6.21
N LEU A 312 4.61 -12.15 6.82
CA LEU A 312 4.72 -10.90 6.10
C LEU A 312 6.19 -10.53 5.95
N LEU A 313 6.64 -10.41 4.70
CA LEU A 313 7.97 -9.93 4.35
C LEU A 313 7.83 -8.54 3.73
N GLU A 314 8.54 -7.56 4.28
CA GLU A 314 8.55 -6.20 3.76
C GLU A 314 9.99 -5.78 3.48
N THR A 315 10.23 -5.13 2.34
CA THR A 315 11.56 -4.67 1.95
C THR A 315 12.24 -3.89 3.08
N GLY A 316 13.41 -4.39 3.51
CA GLY A 316 14.24 -3.75 4.53
C GLY A 316 13.80 -3.97 5.98
N LEU A 317 12.78 -4.80 6.25
CA LEU A 317 12.30 -5.11 7.59
C LEU A 317 12.37 -6.61 7.92
N PRO A 318 12.49 -6.98 9.20
CA PRO A 318 12.43 -8.38 9.61
C PRO A 318 11.06 -8.99 9.29
N ALA A 319 11.05 -10.29 8.98
CA ALA A 319 9.82 -11.04 8.76
C ALA A 319 8.90 -10.97 10.00
N ARG A 320 7.61 -10.76 9.76
CA ARG A 320 6.58 -10.70 10.79
C ARG A 320 5.64 -11.89 10.68
N TYR A 321 5.35 -12.50 11.83
CA TYR A 321 4.48 -13.67 11.92
C TYR A 321 3.11 -13.25 12.43
N TYR A 322 2.11 -13.35 11.57
CA TYR A 322 0.72 -13.06 11.87
C TYR A 322 0.00 -14.35 12.24
N LEU A 323 -0.65 -14.35 13.39
CA LEU A 323 -1.32 -15.50 13.97
C LEU A 323 -2.82 -15.25 14.02
N SER A 324 -3.61 -16.33 13.91
CA SER A 324 -5.05 -16.22 14.14
C SER A 324 -5.30 -15.78 15.58
N ALA A 325 -6.34 -14.95 15.80
CA ALA A 325 -6.68 -14.50 17.15
C ALA A 325 -6.94 -15.69 18.11
N GLY A 326 -7.54 -16.79 17.63
CA GLY A 326 -7.76 -18.00 18.41
C GLY A 326 -6.50 -18.75 18.82
N SER A 327 -5.34 -18.44 18.23
CA SER A 327 -4.04 -19.00 18.62
C SER A 327 -3.31 -18.17 19.69
N VAL A 328 -3.90 -17.04 20.10
CA VAL A 328 -3.39 -16.15 21.15
C VAL A 328 -4.25 -16.28 22.39
N ASP A 329 -3.62 -16.41 23.56
CA ASP A 329 -4.31 -16.45 24.85
C ASP A 329 -5.04 -15.12 25.09
N GLN A 330 -6.37 -15.16 24.99
CA GLN A 330 -7.20 -13.96 25.13
C GLN A 330 -7.19 -13.41 26.56
N SER A 331 -6.85 -14.22 27.56
CA SER A 331 -6.87 -13.79 28.97
C SER A 331 -5.81 -12.73 29.27
N VAL A 332 -4.72 -12.71 28.50
CA VAL A 332 -3.60 -11.77 28.67
C VAL A 332 -3.76 -10.48 27.85
N LEU A 333 -4.72 -10.39 26.93
CA LEU A 333 -4.88 -9.23 26.05
C LEU A 333 -5.70 -8.12 26.73
N ARG A 334 -5.24 -6.87 26.63
CA ARG A 334 -6.03 -5.67 26.97
C ARG A 334 -5.99 -4.69 25.82
N LYS A 335 -7.16 -4.20 25.39
CA LYS A 335 -7.25 -3.29 24.26
C LYS A 335 -6.48 -2.01 24.56
N SER A 336 -5.70 -1.54 23.57
CA SER A 336 -5.04 -0.23 23.60
C SER A 336 -5.81 0.76 22.74
N ASP A 337 -5.78 2.03 23.13
CA ASP A 337 -6.28 3.17 22.36
C ASP A 337 -5.30 3.63 21.27
N LEU A 338 -4.07 3.07 21.25
CA LEU A 338 -3.08 3.40 20.23
C LEU A 338 -3.56 2.93 18.86
N VAL A 339 -3.53 3.86 17.90
CA VAL A 339 -3.65 3.59 16.47
C VAL A 339 -2.45 4.21 15.76
N THR A 340 -1.78 3.43 14.92
CA THR A 340 -0.72 3.94 14.04
C THR A 340 -1.11 3.74 12.58
N ARG A 341 -0.66 4.63 11.69
CA ARG A 341 -1.03 4.59 10.27
C ARG A 341 0.16 4.20 9.41
N CYS A 342 -0.05 3.27 8.48
CA CYS A 342 0.95 2.84 7.52
C CYS A 342 0.38 2.93 6.10
N PRO A 343 1.01 3.66 5.15
CA PRO A 343 0.46 3.80 3.80
C PRO A 343 0.32 2.47 3.07
N TYR A 344 1.09 1.46 3.46
CA TYR A 344 1.07 0.14 2.83
C TYR A 344 0.08 -0.83 3.45
N LYS A 345 -0.26 -0.69 4.74
CA LYS A 345 -1.02 -1.70 5.49
C LYS A 345 -2.33 -1.21 6.07
N GLY A 346 -2.53 0.10 6.20
CA GLY A 346 -3.71 0.67 6.84
C GLY A 346 -3.43 1.13 8.26
N ASP A 347 -4.50 1.19 9.04
CA ASP A 347 -4.47 1.58 10.45
C ASP A 347 -4.20 0.34 11.31
N ALA A 348 -3.08 0.35 12.02
CA ALA A 348 -2.73 -0.67 12.99
C ALA A 348 -3.34 -0.32 14.34
N GLU A 349 -4.08 -1.27 14.89
CA GLU A 349 -4.65 -1.23 16.22
C GLU A 349 -3.84 -2.11 17.17
N TYR A 350 -3.82 -1.80 18.47
CA TYR A 350 -2.92 -2.46 19.42
C TYR A 350 -3.65 -3.13 20.59
N TYR A 351 -2.97 -4.13 21.18
CA TYR A 351 -3.24 -4.66 22.52
C TYR A 351 -2.00 -4.54 23.40
N HIS A 352 -2.22 -4.26 24.68
CA HIS A 352 -1.27 -4.55 25.75
C HIS A 352 -1.31 -6.04 26.11
N ILE A 353 -0.21 -6.55 26.67
CA ILE A 353 -0.15 -7.88 27.28
C ILE A 353 -0.03 -7.72 28.80
N VAL A 354 -0.91 -8.35 29.56
CA VAL A 354 -0.87 -8.35 31.03
C VAL A 354 -0.63 -9.77 31.54
N ILE A 355 0.49 -9.97 32.23
CA ILE A 355 0.89 -11.26 32.81
C ILE A 355 1.31 -11.02 34.25
N ASP A 356 0.74 -11.78 35.18
CA ASP A 356 1.08 -11.73 36.61
C ASP A 356 1.07 -10.30 37.20
N GLY A 357 0.10 -9.50 36.76
CA GLY A 357 -0.07 -8.10 37.18
C GLY A 357 0.84 -7.09 36.48
N LYS A 358 1.80 -7.53 35.65
CA LYS A 358 2.68 -6.66 34.86
C LYS A 358 2.11 -6.42 33.46
N GLN A 359 1.96 -5.15 33.10
CA GLN A 359 1.55 -4.73 31.76
C GLN A 359 2.76 -4.51 30.84
N HIS A 360 2.64 -4.96 29.59
CA HIS A 360 3.54 -4.71 28.48
C HIS A 360 2.79 -3.94 27.40
N ASP A 361 3.17 -2.68 27.20
CA ASP A 361 2.39 -1.76 26.37
C ASP A 361 2.53 -2.03 24.88
N ASN A 362 1.37 -1.99 24.18
CA ASN A 362 1.30 -2.02 22.72
C ASN A 362 2.13 -3.15 22.09
N LEU A 363 2.21 -4.30 22.78
CA LEU A 363 3.12 -5.38 22.40
C LEU A 363 2.59 -6.19 21.20
N VAL A 364 1.27 -6.16 21.00
CA VAL A 364 0.58 -6.82 19.90
C VAL A 364 -0.08 -5.77 19.04
N TRP A 365 0.04 -5.89 17.72
CA TRP A 365 -0.74 -5.09 16.77
C TRP A 365 -1.50 -5.97 15.80
N TYR A 366 -2.52 -5.40 15.17
CA TYR A 366 -3.31 -6.01 14.13
C TYR A 366 -3.92 -4.95 13.22
N TYR A 367 -4.35 -5.37 12.03
CA TYR A 367 -5.05 -4.50 11.09
C TYR A 367 -6.48 -5.00 10.93
N ARG A 368 -7.46 -4.24 11.41
CA ARG A 368 -8.87 -4.60 11.26
C ARG A 368 -9.32 -4.48 9.80
N LEU A 369 -8.98 -3.35 9.18
CA LEU A 369 -9.30 -3.02 7.79
C LEU A 369 -8.00 -2.63 7.06
N PRO A 370 -7.15 -3.61 6.71
CA PRO A 370 -5.92 -3.30 5.99
C PRO A 370 -6.20 -2.78 4.57
N THR A 371 -5.17 -2.24 3.93
CA THR A 371 -5.21 -1.95 2.49
C THR A 371 -5.49 -3.22 1.69
N HIS A 372 -5.98 -3.07 0.45
CA HIS A 372 -6.19 -4.19 -0.46
C HIS A 372 -4.92 -5.05 -0.66
N GLU A 373 -3.76 -4.40 -0.80
CA GLU A 373 -2.45 -5.05 -0.93
C GLU A 373 -2.08 -5.88 0.31
N SER A 374 -2.63 -5.54 1.48
CA SER A 374 -2.37 -6.20 2.75
C SER A 374 -3.57 -6.97 3.30
N ALA A 375 -4.57 -7.30 2.46
CA ALA A 375 -5.80 -7.97 2.90
C ALA A 375 -5.56 -9.32 3.59
N GLY A 376 -4.49 -10.04 3.22
CA GLY A 376 -4.15 -11.36 3.77
C GLY A 376 -3.79 -11.38 5.26
N ILE A 377 -3.60 -10.22 5.90
CA ILE A 377 -3.35 -10.10 7.35
C ILE A 377 -4.52 -9.50 8.13
N ALA A 378 -5.70 -9.33 7.51
CA ALA A 378 -6.87 -8.76 8.16
C ALA A 378 -7.26 -9.54 9.43
N GLY A 379 -7.33 -8.84 10.57
CA GLY A 379 -7.69 -9.39 11.87
C GLY A 379 -6.66 -10.33 12.50
N LEU A 380 -5.53 -10.60 11.85
CA LEU A 380 -4.47 -11.43 12.42
C LEU A 380 -3.60 -10.61 13.39
N LEU A 381 -3.13 -11.26 14.45
CA LEU A 381 -2.33 -10.64 15.50
C LEU A 381 -0.85 -10.86 15.26
N CYS A 382 -0.03 -9.83 15.47
CA CYS A 382 1.43 -9.90 15.37
C CYS A 382 2.10 -9.27 16.59
N PHE A 383 3.30 -9.74 16.92
CA PHE A 383 4.08 -9.32 18.08
C PHE A 383 5.39 -8.66 17.62
N TYR A 384 5.92 -7.74 18.43
CA TYR A 384 7.25 -7.18 18.17
C TYR A 384 8.30 -8.23 18.48
N ASN A 385 8.85 -8.90 17.45
CA ASN A 385 9.94 -9.88 17.54
C ASN A 385 11.10 -9.39 18.42
N GLU A 386 11.35 -8.08 18.42
CA GLU A 386 12.39 -7.41 19.20
C GLU A 386 12.15 -7.50 20.72
N LYS A 387 10.89 -7.66 21.12
CA LYS A 387 10.42 -7.52 22.50
C LYS A 387 9.88 -8.83 23.08
N VAL A 388 9.81 -9.90 22.28
CA VAL A 388 9.28 -11.21 22.67
C VAL A 388 10.21 -12.32 22.22
N ASP A 389 10.10 -13.50 22.82
CA ASP A 389 10.81 -14.68 22.34
C ASP A 389 9.91 -15.41 21.34
N VAL A 390 10.37 -15.50 20.09
CA VAL A 390 9.64 -16.19 19.01
C VAL A 390 10.33 -17.52 18.73
N TYR A 391 9.58 -18.61 18.76
CA TYR A 391 10.01 -19.92 18.31
C TYR A 391 9.32 -20.25 16.99
N LEU A 392 10.11 -20.55 15.96
CA LEU A 392 9.64 -20.99 14.65
C LEU A 392 10.16 -22.40 14.41
N ASP A 393 9.28 -23.34 14.08
CA ASP A 393 9.61 -24.78 14.00
C ASP A 393 10.27 -25.30 15.30
N GLY A 394 9.85 -24.77 16.45
CA GLY A 394 10.40 -25.10 17.77
C GLY A 394 11.79 -24.51 18.05
N LYS A 395 12.37 -23.73 17.12
CA LYS A 395 13.69 -23.09 17.29
C LYS A 395 13.53 -21.62 17.68
N LEU A 396 14.20 -21.21 18.75
CA LEU A 396 14.25 -19.80 19.16
C LEU A 396 14.89 -18.96 18.05
N GLN A 397 14.22 -17.88 17.68
CA GLN A 397 14.70 -16.91 16.69
C GLN A 397 15.49 -15.80 17.38
N GLU A 398 16.51 -15.28 16.68
CA GLU A 398 17.23 -14.10 17.14
C GLU A 398 16.32 -12.86 17.13
N LYS A 399 16.45 -12.02 18.15
CA LYS A 399 15.73 -10.75 18.21
C LYS A 399 16.35 -9.77 17.21
N PRO A 400 15.62 -9.33 16.17
CA PRO A 400 16.19 -8.45 15.17
C PRO A 400 16.53 -7.08 15.78
N LYS A 401 17.55 -6.41 15.23
CA LYS A 401 17.76 -4.97 15.44
C LYS A 401 17.00 -4.22 14.35
N SER A 402 15.99 -3.46 14.75
CA SER A 402 15.14 -2.72 13.82
C SER A 402 14.77 -1.36 14.41
N PRO A 403 14.10 -0.47 13.64
CA PRO A 403 13.56 0.77 14.19
C PRO A 403 12.56 0.60 15.34
N PHE A 404 12.14 -0.62 15.65
CA PHE A 404 11.18 -0.95 16.71
C PHE A 404 11.81 -1.63 17.93
N SER A 405 13.14 -1.81 17.93
CA SER A 405 13.91 -2.38 19.05
C SER A 405 13.87 -1.53 20.31
#